data_AF-A0A3C0NVY2-F1
#
_entry.id   AF-A0A3C0NVY2-F1
#
_cell.length_a   1.000
_cell.length_b   1.000
_cell.length_c   1.000
_cell.angle_alpha   90.00
_cell.angle_beta   90.00
_cell.angle_gamma   90.00
#
_symmetry.space_group_name_H-M   'P 1'
#
loop_
_entity.id
_entity.type
_entity.pdbx_description
1 polymer ?
#
loop_
_entity_poly.entity_id
_entity_poly.type
_entity_poly.pdbx_seq_one_letter_code
_entity_poly.pdbx_strand_id
1 'polypeptide(L)'
;RDVKLSANWMAAAGVEGEDAALFDTVKAVGLELCPELGIAIPVGKDSLSMKTVWRDDAGEKTMTAPLSLIITAFAPVLDATKTLTPELQAIENSVLLLIDLGAGKNRLGGSVLAQVYNQLGDNCPDVDDAKRLKAFFESIQTLNQQQKLLAYHDRSDGGLLAVAAEMLFASRLEVNLNLNGDVLSELFNEELGAVVQVKREDLESVKTLFTHNGLIDCVFEIGTVGTHENQRLNISKSGEIIYSESRANIQKTWSELSYRMQALRDNPACAKQEFEQIADDTDGGLHALLTFDVNENVAAPFLNLSRPKVAILREQGVNGHVEMAAAFDKAGFSSIDVHMSDIISGRVSLQDFKGLVACGGFSYGDVLGAGGGWAKSILFNPKARDEFAAFFTREDTFSLGVCNGCQMLSGLKEIIPNAQHWARFARNNSEQFEARVAMVRVEESPSILFAGMAGSRMPVVVAHGEGRAVFSQNLQAAVEAKMIALSYVDSRGVPTTDFPANPNGSPFGVTGLTTTDGKVTIMMPHPERCFRTLQNSWHPNDWV
;
A
#
# COMPACT_ATOMS: atom_id res chain seq x y z
N ARG A 1 9.99 22.57 11.12
CA ARG A 1 9.57 23.88 10.54
C ARG A 1 8.70 23.68 9.29
N ASP A 2 8.92 22.61 8.54
CA ASP A 2 8.21 22.37 7.27
C ASP A 2 6.87 21.64 7.43
N VAL A 3 6.62 21.00 8.58
CA VAL A 3 5.32 20.41 8.89
C VAL A 3 4.24 21.50 8.94
N LYS A 4 3.12 21.25 8.25
CA LYS A 4 1.90 22.06 8.25
C LYS A 4 0.70 21.19 8.58
N LEU A 5 -0.26 21.74 9.30
CA LEU A 5 -1.45 21.00 9.72
C LEU A 5 -2.71 21.47 9.00
N SER A 6 -3.58 20.53 8.69
CA SER A 6 -5.01 20.77 8.57
C SER A 6 -5.68 20.45 9.90
N ALA A 7 -6.53 21.35 10.40
CA ALA A 7 -7.34 21.10 11.59
C ALA A 7 -8.83 21.01 11.22
N ASN A 8 -9.44 19.85 11.45
CA ASN A 8 -10.86 19.61 11.19
C ASN A 8 -11.61 19.41 12.51
N TRP A 9 -12.55 20.30 12.79
CA TRP A 9 -13.24 20.43 14.07
C TRP A 9 -14.67 19.88 13.97
N MET A 10 -14.96 18.81 14.69
CA MET A 10 -16.30 18.22 14.77
C MET A 10 -16.82 18.40 16.19
N ALA A 11 -17.97 19.06 16.36
CA ALA A 11 -18.54 19.32 17.68
C ALA A 11 -20.08 19.30 17.63
N ALA A 12 -20.73 19.14 18.78
CA ALA A 12 -22.18 19.30 18.92
C ALA A 12 -22.50 20.67 19.53
N ALA A 13 -22.37 21.73 18.74
CA ALA A 13 -22.54 23.09 19.23
C ALA A 13 -23.92 23.33 19.85
N GLY A 14 -23.95 24.04 20.98
CA GLY A 14 -25.14 24.28 21.80
C GLY A 14 -25.52 23.14 22.74
N VAL A 15 -24.81 22.01 22.75
CA VAL A 15 -24.88 21.03 23.85
C VAL A 15 -24.10 21.58 25.04
N GLU A 16 -24.61 21.35 26.25
CA GLU A 16 -23.99 21.82 27.50
C GLU A 16 -22.51 21.38 27.58
N GLY A 17 -21.60 22.36 27.73
CA GLY A 17 -20.16 22.15 27.83
C GLY A 17 -19.39 22.15 26.50
N GLU A 18 -20.01 21.76 25.38
CA GLU A 18 -19.32 21.56 24.09
C GLU A 18 -18.77 22.85 23.50
N ASP A 19 -19.48 23.97 23.60
CA ASP A 19 -19.03 25.27 23.05
C ASP A 19 -17.76 25.76 23.77
N ALA A 20 -17.70 25.58 25.09
CA ALA A 20 -16.54 25.95 25.90
C ALA A 20 -15.35 25.02 25.61
N ALA A 21 -15.60 23.71 25.55
CA ALA A 21 -14.57 22.72 25.21
C ALA A 21 -13.99 22.96 23.81
N LEU A 22 -14.82 23.31 22.83
CA LEU A 22 -14.38 23.67 21.49
C LEU A 22 -13.45 24.89 21.53
N PHE A 23 -13.84 25.95 22.24
CA PHE A 23 -13.02 27.16 22.37
C PHE A 23 -11.67 26.84 23.03
N ASP A 24 -11.69 26.09 24.14
CA ASP A 24 -10.48 25.72 24.88
C ASP A 24 -9.55 24.84 24.04
N THR A 25 -10.10 23.92 23.24
CA THR A 25 -9.31 23.07 22.34
C THR A 25 -8.68 23.88 21.20
N VAL A 26 -9.44 24.81 20.59
CA VAL A 26 -8.91 25.73 19.57
C VAL A 26 -7.79 26.60 20.15
N LYS A 27 -7.97 27.09 21.38
CA LYS A 27 -6.95 27.87 22.08
C LYS A 27 -5.70 27.03 22.38
N ALA A 28 -5.86 25.86 22.99
CA ALA A 28 -4.75 24.97 23.34
C ALA A 28 -3.90 24.61 22.11
N VAL A 29 -4.54 24.32 20.97
CA VAL A 29 -3.80 23.94 19.75
C VAL A 29 -3.29 25.16 19.00
N GLY A 30 -4.14 26.16 18.75
CA GLY A 30 -3.86 27.28 17.85
C GLY A 30 -3.09 28.45 18.48
N LEU A 31 -3.22 28.66 19.80
CA LEU A 31 -2.58 29.77 20.52
C LEU A 31 -1.44 29.33 21.45
N GLU A 32 -1.36 28.05 21.80
CA GLU A 32 -0.37 27.53 22.75
C GLU A 32 0.55 26.49 22.07
N LEU A 33 0.10 25.25 21.87
CA LEU A 33 0.93 24.13 21.41
C LEU A 33 1.56 24.34 20.02
N CYS A 34 0.78 24.67 18.99
CA CYS A 34 1.33 24.83 17.64
C CYS A 34 2.33 26.01 17.54
N PRO A 35 2.05 27.19 18.13
CA PRO A 35 3.04 28.26 18.25
C PRO A 35 4.34 27.83 18.94
N GLU A 36 4.27 27.10 20.06
CA GLU A 36 5.45 26.60 20.78
C GLU A 36 6.28 25.62 19.96
N LEU A 37 5.62 24.73 19.21
CA LEU A 37 6.28 23.80 18.29
C LEU A 37 6.79 24.49 17.01
N GLY A 38 6.31 25.70 16.71
CA GLY A 38 6.59 26.41 15.45
C GLY A 38 5.92 25.75 14.25
N ILE A 39 4.72 25.21 14.44
CA ILE A 39 3.91 24.54 13.41
C ILE A 39 2.74 25.45 13.04
N ALA A 40 2.45 25.57 11.74
CA ALA A 40 1.34 26.38 11.26
C ALA A 40 0.15 25.50 10.91
N ILE A 41 -1.06 26.04 11.11
CA ILE A 41 -2.34 25.47 10.65
C ILE A 41 -2.87 26.34 9.49
N PRO A 42 -2.35 26.19 8.26
CA PRO A 42 -2.76 27.04 7.13
C PRO A 42 -4.14 26.70 6.54
N VAL A 43 -4.75 25.59 6.94
CA VAL A 43 -6.03 25.11 6.40
C VAL A 43 -6.82 24.40 7.49
N GLY A 44 -8.15 24.40 7.37
CA GLY A 44 -9.03 23.69 8.29
C GLY A 44 -10.48 23.76 7.83
N LYS A 45 -11.34 23.05 8.56
CA LYS A 45 -12.79 23.04 8.34
C LYS A 45 -13.51 22.67 9.64
N ASP A 46 -14.79 23.02 9.74
CA ASP A 46 -15.64 22.69 10.87
C ASP A 46 -16.94 21.99 10.45
N SER A 47 -17.50 21.19 11.38
CA SER A 47 -18.81 20.54 11.32
C SER A 47 -19.43 20.51 12.72
N LEU A 48 -20.35 21.44 12.98
CA LEU A 48 -20.77 21.81 14.35
C LEU A 48 -22.12 21.22 14.79
N SER A 49 -22.65 20.24 14.06
CA SER A 49 -23.95 19.61 14.36
C SER A 49 -23.82 18.10 14.63
N MET A 50 -22.79 17.68 15.36
CA MET A 50 -22.47 16.26 15.60
C MET A 50 -23.36 15.62 16.69
N LYS A 51 -24.68 15.74 16.53
CA LYS A 51 -25.70 15.18 17.41
C LYS A 51 -26.86 14.62 16.60
N THR A 52 -27.37 13.48 17.03
CA THR A 52 -28.55 12.83 16.44
C THR A 52 -29.62 12.64 17.51
N VAL A 53 -30.86 13.04 17.21
CA VAL A 53 -32.03 12.84 18.08
C VAL A 53 -33.06 12.01 17.33
N TRP A 54 -33.60 10.98 17.98
CA TRP A 54 -34.67 10.16 17.43
C TRP A 54 -35.63 9.70 18.53
N ARG A 55 -36.75 9.10 18.14
CA ARG A 55 -37.74 8.56 19.07
C ARG A 55 -38.03 7.10 18.74
N ASP A 56 -38.06 6.26 19.75
CA ASP A 56 -38.54 4.87 19.67
C ASP A 56 -39.57 4.57 20.77
N ASP A 57 -39.95 3.30 20.91
CA ASP A 57 -40.93 2.85 21.90
C ASP A 57 -40.52 3.14 23.35
N ALA A 58 -39.22 3.33 23.60
CA ALA A 58 -38.70 3.70 24.92
C ALA A 58 -38.65 5.23 25.15
N GLY A 59 -38.96 6.04 24.13
CA GLY A 59 -39.00 7.51 24.23
C GLY A 59 -38.02 8.22 23.30
N GLU A 60 -37.74 9.49 23.61
CA GLU A 60 -36.72 10.27 22.90
C GLU A 60 -35.33 9.81 23.31
N LYS A 61 -34.45 9.62 22.33
CA LYS A 61 -33.04 9.27 22.50
C LYS A 61 -32.18 10.32 21.82
N THR A 62 -31.05 10.61 22.46
CA THR A 62 -30.02 11.50 21.93
C THR A 62 -28.68 10.76 21.94
N MET A 63 -27.96 10.83 20.83
CA MET A 63 -26.55 10.45 20.73
C MET A 63 -25.75 11.68 20.32
N THR A 64 -24.76 12.03 21.13
CA THR A 64 -23.89 13.19 20.92
C THR A 64 -22.47 12.68 20.73
N ALA A 65 -21.83 13.07 19.63
CA ALA A 65 -20.41 12.78 19.46
C ALA A 65 -19.58 13.68 20.38
N PRO A 66 -18.43 13.20 20.90
CA PRO A 66 -17.49 14.08 21.58
C PRO A 66 -16.93 15.14 20.62
N LEU A 67 -16.44 16.25 21.16
CA LEU A 67 -15.54 17.12 20.43
C LEU A 67 -14.41 16.28 19.82
N SER A 68 -14.33 16.31 18.49
CA SER A 68 -13.42 15.48 17.71
C SER A 68 -12.56 16.38 16.83
N LEU A 69 -11.30 16.55 17.22
CA LEU A 69 -10.30 17.25 16.41
C LEU A 69 -9.52 16.23 15.58
N ILE A 70 -9.58 16.37 14.26
CA ILE A 70 -8.74 15.57 13.34
C ILE A 70 -7.63 16.46 12.79
N ILE A 71 -6.40 16.11 13.12
CA ILE A 71 -5.19 16.75 12.61
C ILE A 71 -4.63 15.94 11.43
N THR A 72 -4.39 16.60 10.30
CA THR A 72 -3.63 16.02 9.18
C THR A 72 -2.34 16.79 8.99
N ALA A 73 -1.20 16.10 9.10
CA ALA A 73 0.12 16.71 8.93
C ALA A 73 0.64 16.52 7.49
N PHE A 74 1.23 17.57 6.93
CA PHE A 74 1.86 17.60 5.62
C PHE A 74 3.28 18.13 5.74
N ALA A 75 4.24 17.49 5.08
CA ALA A 75 5.62 17.98 5.01
C ALA A 75 6.27 17.57 3.68
N PRO A 76 7.17 18.40 3.12
CA PRO A 76 8.06 17.95 2.06
C PRO A 76 8.99 16.86 2.58
N VAL A 77 9.09 15.75 1.86
CA VAL A 77 10.03 14.66 2.15
C VAL A 77 11.29 14.90 1.33
N LEU A 78 12.43 15.06 2.02
CA LEU A 78 13.73 15.34 1.37
C LEU A 78 14.33 14.09 0.73
N ASP A 79 14.11 12.93 1.35
CA ASP A 79 14.59 11.63 0.88
C ASP A 79 13.64 10.53 1.36
N ALA A 80 12.84 9.99 0.45
CA ALA A 80 11.84 8.97 0.78
C ALA A 80 12.45 7.58 0.99
N THR A 81 13.72 7.35 0.60
CA THR A 81 14.42 6.07 0.82
C THR A 81 14.75 5.81 2.29
N LYS A 82 14.71 6.87 3.12
CA LYS A 82 14.98 6.82 4.56
C LYS A 82 13.71 6.66 5.40
N THR A 83 12.57 6.36 4.80
CA THR A 83 11.33 6.14 5.55
C THR A 83 11.48 4.88 6.40
N LEU A 84 11.26 5.00 7.71
CA LEU A 84 11.20 3.86 8.62
C LEU A 84 9.78 3.30 8.66
N THR A 85 9.65 2.01 8.90
CA THR A 85 8.36 1.30 9.05
C THR A 85 8.32 0.53 10.37
N PRO A 86 7.15 -0.02 10.76
CA PRO A 86 7.04 -0.97 11.87
C PRO A 86 7.73 -2.33 11.63
N GLU A 87 8.23 -2.60 10.43
CA GLU A 87 8.85 -3.88 10.08
C GLU A 87 10.21 -4.03 10.79
N LEU A 88 10.20 -4.74 11.92
CA LEU A 88 11.41 -5.14 12.63
C LEU A 88 12.37 -5.89 11.70
N GLN A 89 13.66 -5.61 11.85
CA GLN A 89 14.73 -6.20 11.08
C GLN A 89 15.32 -7.39 11.84
N ALA A 90 15.60 -8.50 11.13
CA ALA A 90 16.21 -9.70 11.69
C ALA A 90 17.72 -9.51 11.97
N ILE A 91 18.04 -8.60 12.91
CA ILE A 91 19.41 -8.26 13.31
C ILE A 91 19.68 -8.83 14.70
N GLU A 92 20.72 -9.67 14.78
CA GLU A 92 21.16 -10.29 16.01
C GLU A 92 21.49 -9.23 17.08
N ASN A 93 21.09 -9.49 18.32
CA ASN A 93 21.33 -8.65 19.49
C ASN A 93 20.70 -7.24 19.44
N SER A 94 19.87 -6.92 18.45
CA SER A 94 19.11 -5.65 18.43
C SER A 94 18.16 -5.50 19.62
N VAL A 95 17.86 -4.26 19.98
CA VAL A 95 16.98 -3.91 21.11
C VAL A 95 15.82 -3.03 20.70
N LEU A 96 14.76 -3.11 21.48
CA LEU A 96 13.61 -2.23 21.41
C LEU A 96 13.73 -1.16 22.49
N LEU A 97 13.68 0.11 22.08
CA LEU A 97 13.62 1.26 22.96
C LEU A 97 12.21 1.88 22.90
N LEU A 98 11.59 2.05 24.05
CA LEU A 98 10.41 2.90 24.21
C LEU A 98 10.89 4.32 24.51
N ILE A 99 10.41 5.28 23.73
CA ILE A 99 10.49 6.70 24.05
C ILE A 99 9.12 7.11 24.60
N ASP A 100 8.98 7.14 25.92
CA ASP A 100 7.74 7.46 26.63
C ASP A 100 7.65 8.95 26.94
N LEU A 101 6.91 9.69 26.11
CA LEU A 101 6.72 11.13 26.32
C LEU A 101 5.74 11.43 27.46
N GLY A 102 4.99 10.43 27.94
CA GLY A 102 4.17 10.52 29.15
C GLY A 102 5.00 10.53 30.44
N ALA A 103 6.31 10.26 30.37
CA ALA A 103 7.24 10.23 31.50
C ALA A 103 6.71 9.43 32.71
N GLY A 104 6.23 8.22 32.45
CA GLY A 104 5.78 7.26 33.45
C GLY A 104 4.43 7.57 34.09
N LYS A 105 3.68 8.58 33.61
CA LYS A 105 2.33 8.89 34.11
C LYS A 105 1.32 7.79 33.81
N ASN A 106 1.51 7.06 32.72
CA ASN A 106 0.72 5.90 32.29
C ASN A 106 -0.80 6.11 32.43
N ARG A 107 -1.31 7.23 31.91
CA ARG A 107 -2.73 7.61 32.00
C ARG A 107 -3.62 6.70 31.14
N LEU A 108 -4.71 6.20 31.73
CA LEU A 108 -5.64 5.24 31.10
C LEU A 108 -7.02 5.81 30.77
N GLY A 109 -7.32 7.04 31.18
CA GLY A 109 -8.57 7.71 30.84
C GLY A 109 -8.70 7.90 29.33
N GLY A 110 -9.87 7.59 28.78
CA GLY A 110 -10.15 7.65 27.35
C GLY A 110 -9.56 6.52 26.51
N SER A 111 -8.77 5.62 27.10
CA SER A 111 -8.08 4.56 26.35
C SER A 111 -9.02 3.50 25.76
N VAL A 112 -8.55 2.80 24.73
CA VAL A 112 -9.23 1.60 24.19
C VAL A 112 -9.45 0.55 25.29
N LEU A 113 -8.51 0.38 26.23
CA LEU A 113 -8.70 -0.51 27.38
C LEU A 113 -9.93 -0.10 28.20
N ALA A 114 -10.07 1.18 28.57
CA ALA A 114 -11.24 1.65 29.30
C ALA A 114 -12.52 1.44 28.48
N GLN A 115 -12.47 1.76 27.19
CA GLN A 115 -13.61 1.66 26.27
C GLN A 115 -14.17 0.23 26.18
N VAL A 116 -13.32 -0.79 25.99
CA VAL A 116 -13.78 -2.19 25.86
C VAL A 116 -14.34 -2.76 27.16
N TYR A 117 -14.06 -2.11 28.30
CA TYR A 117 -14.67 -2.41 29.60
C TYR A 117 -15.83 -1.46 29.95
N ASN A 118 -16.38 -0.73 28.98
CA ASN A 118 -17.48 0.23 29.14
C ASN A 118 -17.19 1.30 30.21
N GLN A 119 -15.95 1.76 30.29
CA GLN A 119 -15.49 2.81 31.20
C GLN A 119 -14.88 3.96 30.41
N LEU A 120 -14.89 5.16 31.01
CA LEU A 120 -14.12 6.30 30.52
C LEU A 120 -12.75 6.40 31.22
N GLY A 121 -12.62 5.90 32.45
CA GLY A 121 -11.44 6.11 33.28
C GLY A 121 -11.44 7.49 33.96
N ASP A 122 -10.26 7.96 34.35
CA ASP A 122 -10.09 9.17 35.17
C ASP A 122 -9.22 10.23 34.48
N ASN A 123 -7.91 9.97 34.38
CA ASN A 123 -6.95 10.91 33.76
C ASN A 123 -6.57 10.43 32.37
N CYS A 124 -6.70 11.28 31.34
CA CYS A 124 -6.33 10.97 29.96
C CYS A 124 -4.90 11.42 29.61
N PRO A 125 -4.23 10.76 28.66
CA PRO A 125 -2.99 11.23 28.05
C PRO A 125 -3.06 12.69 27.56
N ASP A 126 -1.94 13.41 27.63
CA ASP A 126 -1.82 14.82 27.22
C ASP A 126 -0.36 15.21 26.95
N VAL A 127 -0.15 16.30 26.20
CA VAL A 127 1.17 16.90 25.95
C VAL A 127 1.56 17.80 27.12
N ASP A 128 2.27 17.24 28.09
CA ASP A 128 2.71 17.99 29.29
C ASP A 128 3.83 19.00 29.01
N ASP A 129 4.65 18.74 27.98
CA ASP A 129 5.79 19.58 27.62
C ASP A 129 5.99 19.59 26.09
N ALA A 130 5.64 20.70 25.45
CA ALA A 130 5.82 20.89 24.01
C ALA A 130 7.30 20.80 23.59
N LYS A 131 8.24 21.20 24.46
CA LYS A 131 9.68 21.12 24.15
C LYS A 131 10.14 19.69 24.10
N ARG A 132 9.61 18.82 24.97
CA ARG A 132 9.87 17.37 24.95
C ARG A 132 9.43 16.75 23.62
N LEU A 133 8.21 17.06 23.17
CA LEU A 133 7.70 16.58 21.89
C LEU A 133 8.55 17.05 20.71
N LYS A 134 8.97 18.32 20.72
CA LYS A 134 9.88 18.86 19.70
C LYS A 134 11.25 18.18 19.71
N ALA A 135 11.85 18.02 20.89
CA ALA A 135 13.14 17.36 21.05
C ALA A 135 13.07 15.89 20.60
N PHE A 136 11.94 15.21 20.84
CA PHE A 136 11.70 13.86 20.37
C PHE A 136 11.73 13.80 18.84
N PHE A 137 10.95 14.65 18.18
CA PHE A 137 10.93 14.75 16.72
C PHE A 137 12.33 15.00 16.15
N GLU A 138 13.06 15.99 16.68
CA GLU A 138 14.42 16.33 16.23
C GLU A 138 15.42 15.18 16.46
N SER A 139 15.29 14.45 17.57
CA SER A 139 16.13 13.28 17.87
C SER A 139 15.87 12.15 16.88
N ILE A 140 14.61 11.81 16.61
CA ILE A 140 14.25 10.77 15.63
C ILE A 140 14.74 11.14 14.23
N GLN A 141 14.54 12.38 13.80
CA GLN A 141 15.06 12.86 12.51
C GLN A 141 16.58 12.71 12.41
N THR A 142 17.30 13.08 13.47
CA THR A 142 18.77 12.96 13.53
C THR A 142 19.22 11.50 13.47
N LEU A 143 18.62 10.62 14.27
CA LEU A 143 18.97 9.20 14.30
C LEU A 143 18.67 8.51 12.98
N ASN A 144 17.54 8.86 12.34
CA ASN A 144 17.19 8.33 11.03
C ASN A 144 18.19 8.79 9.95
N GLN A 145 18.56 10.08 9.95
CA GLN A 145 19.59 10.60 9.03
C GLN A 145 20.95 9.91 9.20
N GLN A 146 21.28 9.53 10.45
CA GLN A 146 22.48 8.77 10.80
C GLN A 146 22.33 7.26 10.60
N GLN A 147 21.18 6.77 10.12
CA GLN A 147 20.87 5.35 9.91
C GLN A 147 21.05 4.49 11.17
N LYS A 148 20.69 5.04 12.34
CA LYS A 148 20.78 4.37 13.64
C LYS A 148 19.51 3.63 14.04
N LEU A 149 18.42 3.87 13.33
CA LEU A 149 17.13 3.22 13.57
C LEU A 149 16.90 2.14 12.51
N LEU A 150 16.45 0.97 12.96
CA LEU A 150 16.11 -0.18 12.10
C LEU A 150 14.61 -0.22 11.79
N ALA A 151 13.79 0.14 12.76
CA ALA A 151 12.33 0.20 12.66
C ALA A 151 11.78 1.27 13.60
N TYR A 152 10.58 1.76 13.32
CA TYR A 152 9.87 2.79 14.10
C TYR A 152 8.37 2.53 14.07
N HIS A 153 7.72 2.62 15.24
CA HIS A 153 6.27 2.68 15.35
C HIS A 153 5.86 3.56 16.53
N ASP A 154 4.99 4.54 16.31
CA ASP A 154 4.46 5.39 17.36
C ASP A 154 3.44 4.65 18.25
N ARG A 155 3.30 5.12 19.49
CA ARG A 155 2.27 4.65 20.42
C ARG A 155 1.03 5.53 20.33
N SER A 156 -0.11 4.88 20.13
CA SER A 156 -1.44 5.50 20.03
C SER A 156 -2.49 4.54 20.63
N ASP A 157 -3.59 4.27 19.92
CA ASP A 157 -4.69 3.42 20.37
C ASP A 157 -4.19 2.01 20.77
N GLY A 158 -4.56 1.54 21.96
CA GLY A 158 -4.12 0.24 22.48
C GLY A 158 -2.71 0.20 23.08
N GLY A 159 -2.00 1.33 23.09
CA GLY A 159 -0.76 1.52 23.83
C GLY A 159 0.43 0.68 23.34
N LEU A 160 1.37 0.41 24.24
CA LEU A 160 2.57 -0.38 23.94
C LEU A 160 2.24 -1.81 23.45
N LEU A 161 1.14 -2.40 23.93
CA LEU A 161 0.72 -3.73 23.49
C LEU A 161 0.39 -3.74 21.99
N ALA A 162 -0.39 -2.76 21.52
CA ALA A 162 -0.73 -2.64 20.11
C ALA A 162 0.52 -2.44 19.25
N VAL A 163 1.41 -1.53 19.64
CA VAL A 163 2.68 -1.27 18.94
C VAL A 163 3.51 -2.55 18.79
N ALA A 164 3.72 -3.29 19.88
CA ALA A 164 4.51 -4.51 19.85
C ALA A 164 3.86 -5.61 19.00
N ALA A 165 2.54 -5.74 19.06
CA ALA A 165 1.79 -6.68 18.24
C ALA A 165 1.87 -6.31 16.73
N GLU A 166 1.71 -5.04 16.37
CA GLU A 166 1.75 -4.58 14.98
C GLU A 166 3.16 -4.70 14.38
N MET A 167 4.21 -4.41 15.16
CA MET A 167 5.60 -4.66 14.76
C MET A 167 5.90 -6.16 14.58
N LEU A 168 5.34 -7.02 15.43
CA LEU A 168 5.38 -8.48 15.29
C LEU A 168 4.65 -8.93 14.01
N PHE A 169 3.51 -8.34 13.67
CA PHE A 169 2.76 -8.70 12.45
C PHE A 169 3.52 -8.31 11.19
N ALA A 170 4.07 -7.09 11.17
CA ALA A 170 4.80 -6.54 10.03
C ALA A 170 6.06 -7.35 9.72
N SER A 171 6.82 -7.72 10.76
CA SER A 171 8.11 -8.42 10.61
C SER A 171 8.01 -9.93 10.62
N ARG A 172 6.96 -10.50 11.23
CA ARG A 172 6.88 -11.93 11.58
C ARG A 172 8.10 -12.41 12.37
N LEU A 173 8.67 -11.56 13.23
CA LEU A 173 9.77 -11.88 14.14
C LEU A 173 9.28 -11.94 15.58
N GLU A 174 9.82 -12.86 16.39
CA GLU A 174 9.55 -12.88 17.83
C GLU A 174 9.81 -11.52 18.49
N VAL A 175 8.90 -11.10 19.38
CA VAL A 175 9.06 -9.89 20.20
C VAL A 175 9.05 -10.28 21.67
N ASN A 176 10.12 -9.91 22.37
CA ASN A 176 10.29 -10.19 23.80
C ASN A 176 10.32 -8.87 24.58
N LEU A 177 9.26 -8.60 25.34
CA LEU A 177 9.15 -7.41 26.20
C LEU A 177 9.45 -7.73 27.67
N ASN A 178 10.02 -6.76 28.37
CA ASN A 178 10.25 -6.80 29.81
C ASN A 178 9.69 -5.54 30.47
N LEU A 179 8.68 -5.73 31.30
CA LEU A 179 7.97 -4.70 32.04
C LEU A 179 8.56 -4.50 33.43
N ASN A 180 8.53 -3.28 33.94
CA ASN A 180 9.14 -2.92 35.23
C ASN A 180 8.09 -2.53 36.28
N GLY A 181 6.97 -1.94 35.85
CA GLY A 181 5.93 -1.37 36.71
C GLY A 181 4.62 -2.11 36.63
N ASP A 182 3.51 -1.38 36.76
CA ASP A 182 2.17 -1.95 36.68
C ASP A 182 1.85 -2.41 35.25
N VAL A 183 1.42 -3.66 35.11
CA VAL A 183 1.32 -4.34 33.81
C VAL A 183 0.27 -3.66 32.92
N LEU A 184 -0.88 -3.33 33.47
CA LEU A 184 -1.98 -2.77 32.68
C LEU A 184 -1.67 -1.36 32.24
N SER A 185 -1.22 -0.51 33.16
CA SER A 185 -0.91 0.87 32.83
C SER A 185 0.30 0.99 31.89
N GLU A 186 1.35 0.17 32.03
CA GLU A 186 2.49 0.20 31.09
C GLU A 186 2.12 -0.26 29.68
N LEU A 187 1.24 -1.27 29.55
CA LEU A 187 0.87 -1.83 28.25
C LEU A 187 -0.19 -1.00 27.51
N PHE A 188 -1.16 -0.43 28.22
CA PHE A 188 -2.38 0.13 27.62
C PHE A 188 -2.51 1.64 27.73
N ASN A 189 -1.56 2.35 28.36
CA ASN A 189 -1.57 3.80 28.27
C ASN A 189 -1.32 4.25 26.83
N GLU A 190 -2.04 5.29 26.42
CA GLU A 190 -1.98 5.87 25.08
C GLU A 190 -1.25 7.22 25.12
N GLU A 191 -0.27 7.34 26.02
CA GLU A 191 0.63 8.49 26.06
C GLU A 191 1.45 8.56 24.76
N LEU A 192 1.80 9.78 24.35
CA LEU A 192 2.63 9.95 23.16
C LEU A 192 3.99 9.24 23.34
N GLY A 193 4.55 8.78 22.24
CA GLY A 193 5.81 8.08 22.23
C GLY A 193 5.99 7.19 21.02
N ALA A 194 7.06 6.42 21.02
CA ALA A 194 7.32 5.43 19.98
C ALA A 194 8.19 4.29 20.50
N VAL A 195 8.08 3.15 19.85
CA VAL A 195 9.05 2.07 19.92
C VAL A 195 9.97 2.15 18.72
N VAL A 196 11.28 2.11 18.97
CA VAL A 196 12.30 2.02 17.91
C VAL A 196 13.17 0.80 18.11
N GLN A 197 13.56 0.17 17.00
CA GLN A 197 14.56 -0.88 17.01
C GLN A 197 15.93 -0.30 16.69
N VAL A 198 16.94 -0.64 17.49
CA VAL A 198 18.33 -0.20 17.27
C VAL A 198 19.29 -1.37 17.42
N LYS A 199 20.44 -1.29 16.75
CA LYS A 199 21.52 -2.26 16.96
C LYS A 199 22.11 -2.09 18.36
N ARG A 200 22.55 -3.19 18.98
CA ARG A 200 23.23 -3.14 20.29
C ARG A 200 24.44 -2.23 20.29
N GLU A 201 25.25 -2.29 19.23
CA GLU A 201 26.47 -1.49 19.08
C GLU A 201 26.20 0.02 19.01
N ASP A 202 25.00 0.41 18.56
CA ASP A 202 24.61 1.80 18.40
C ASP A 202 23.93 2.38 19.65
N LEU A 203 23.50 1.52 20.59
CA LEU A 203 22.67 1.87 21.74
C LEU A 203 23.23 3.03 22.57
N GLU A 204 24.52 3.00 22.89
CA GLU A 204 25.16 4.04 23.69
C GLU A 204 25.18 5.40 22.97
N SER A 205 25.40 5.39 21.64
CA SER A 205 25.35 6.62 20.84
C SER A 205 23.93 7.19 20.75
N VAL A 206 22.92 6.31 20.65
CA VAL A 206 21.50 6.68 20.66
C VAL A 206 21.11 7.30 21.99
N LYS A 207 21.45 6.66 23.12
CA LYS A 207 21.20 7.18 24.48
C LYS A 207 21.92 8.50 24.72
N THR A 208 23.14 8.65 24.20
CA THR A 208 23.90 9.92 24.31
C THR A 208 23.17 11.07 23.62
N LEU A 209 22.60 10.84 22.42
CA LEU A 209 21.82 11.87 21.73
C LEU A 209 20.57 12.26 22.52
N PHE A 210 19.80 11.28 23.03
CA PHE A 210 18.63 11.58 23.85
C PHE A 210 19.01 12.29 25.16
N THR A 211 20.15 11.96 25.76
CA THR A 211 20.68 12.69 26.93
C THR A 211 20.98 14.14 26.59
N HIS A 212 21.67 14.39 25.46
CA HIS A 212 21.98 15.75 25.01
C HIS A 212 20.72 16.59 24.78
N ASN A 213 19.66 15.96 24.30
CA ASN A 213 18.37 16.61 24.04
C ASN A 213 17.42 16.62 25.25
N GLY A 214 17.88 16.17 26.43
CA GLY A 214 17.11 16.22 27.69
C GLY A 214 15.97 15.20 27.78
N LEU A 215 16.08 14.08 27.08
CA LEU A 215 15.04 13.05 26.95
C LEU A 215 15.40 11.70 27.58
N ILE A 216 16.57 11.57 28.20
CA ILE A 216 17.05 10.25 28.68
C ILE A 216 16.08 9.59 29.68
N ASP A 217 15.40 10.38 30.52
CA ASP A 217 14.42 9.88 31.48
C ASP A 217 13.12 9.36 30.82
N CYS A 218 12.96 9.60 29.52
CA CYS A 218 11.87 9.06 28.71
C CYS A 218 12.29 7.83 27.89
N VAL A 219 13.56 7.40 27.94
CA VAL A 219 14.08 6.32 27.08
C VAL A 219 14.28 5.04 27.88
N PHE A 220 13.53 4.00 27.53
CA PHE A 220 13.54 2.72 28.22
C PHE A 220 13.92 1.59 27.25
N GLU A 221 14.88 0.75 27.64
CA GLU A 221 15.10 -0.52 26.96
C GLU A 221 14.03 -1.50 27.41
N ILE A 222 13.09 -1.81 26.53
CA ILE A 222 11.87 -2.57 26.85
C ILE A 222 11.91 -4.00 26.34
N GLY A 223 12.89 -4.37 25.51
CA GLY A 223 12.88 -5.70 24.92
C GLY A 223 13.90 -5.97 23.84
N THR A 224 13.76 -7.14 23.24
CA THR A 224 14.58 -7.64 22.12
C THR A 224 13.71 -8.27 21.05
N VAL A 225 14.32 -8.48 19.88
CA VAL A 225 13.74 -9.16 18.73
C VAL A 225 14.41 -10.53 18.59
N GLY A 226 13.62 -11.58 18.36
CA GLY A 226 14.11 -12.94 18.12
C GLY A 226 14.10 -13.31 16.64
N THR A 227 13.72 -14.55 16.32
CA THR A 227 13.79 -15.11 14.95
C THR A 227 12.40 -15.37 14.35
N HIS A 228 12.36 -15.71 13.06
CA HIS A 228 11.14 -16.15 12.37
C HIS A 228 10.65 -17.54 12.80
N GLU A 229 11.48 -18.34 13.48
CA GLU A 229 11.12 -19.69 13.91
C GLU A 229 10.14 -19.69 15.08
N ASN A 230 10.09 -18.59 15.86
CA ASN A 230 9.26 -18.47 17.04
C ASN A 230 8.40 -17.20 17.01
N GLN A 231 7.52 -17.06 16.02
CA GLN A 231 6.67 -15.87 15.83
C GLN A 231 5.68 -15.68 16.99
N ARG A 232 6.14 -15.09 18.09
CA ARG A 232 5.40 -14.92 19.35
C ARG A 232 5.64 -13.54 19.93
N LEU A 233 4.64 -13.08 20.67
CA LEU A 233 4.78 -11.97 21.61
C LEU A 233 4.95 -12.56 23.01
N ASN A 234 6.12 -12.36 23.61
CA ASN A 234 6.39 -12.72 25.00
C ASN A 234 6.51 -11.44 25.82
N ILE A 235 5.79 -11.39 26.94
CA ILE A 235 5.84 -10.28 27.89
C ILE A 235 6.24 -10.85 29.23
N SER A 236 7.33 -10.32 29.76
CA SER A 236 7.89 -10.71 31.04
C SER A 236 7.85 -9.56 32.05
N LYS A 237 7.82 -9.91 33.33
CA LYS A 237 7.96 -8.97 34.44
C LYS A 237 8.80 -9.63 35.53
N SER A 238 9.84 -8.94 36.01
CA SER A 238 10.77 -9.49 37.02
C SER A 238 11.37 -10.86 36.64
N GLY A 239 11.58 -11.10 35.35
CA GLY A 239 12.14 -12.35 34.82
C GLY A 239 11.15 -13.49 34.62
N GLU A 240 9.86 -13.31 34.96
CA GLU A 240 8.80 -14.30 34.72
C GLU A 240 7.97 -13.91 33.48
N ILE A 241 7.68 -14.86 32.60
CA ILE A 241 6.78 -14.65 31.45
C ILE A 241 5.34 -14.63 31.97
N ILE A 242 4.69 -13.48 31.88
CA ILE A 242 3.31 -13.27 32.34
C ILE A 242 2.29 -13.38 31.20
N TYR A 243 2.74 -13.23 29.95
CA TYR A 243 1.93 -13.41 28.75
C TYR A 243 2.82 -13.96 27.63
N SER A 244 2.33 -14.97 26.91
CA SER A 244 2.98 -15.49 25.71
C SER A 244 1.92 -16.00 24.76
N GLU A 245 1.86 -15.42 23.56
CA GLU A 245 0.92 -15.85 22.53
C GLU A 245 1.57 -15.81 21.14
N SER A 246 1.10 -16.69 20.26
CA SER A 246 1.52 -16.78 18.86
C SER A 246 1.03 -15.58 18.03
N ARG A 247 1.87 -15.13 17.09
CA ARG A 247 1.50 -14.12 16.09
C ARG A 247 0.20 -14.49 15.40
N ALA A 248 0.07 -15.74 14.95
CA ALA A 248 -1.12 -16.24 14.26
C ALA A 248 -2.42 -15.95 15.03
N ASN A 249 -2.45 -16.25 16.34
CA ASN A 249 -3.64 -16.03 17.16
C ASN A 249 -3.91 -14.54 17.36
N ILE A 250 -2.89 -13.75 17.75
CA ILE A 250 -3.07 -12.31 17.99
C ILE A 250 -3.49 -11.59 16.70
N GLN A 251 -2.85 -11.90 15.57
CA GLN A 251 -3.15 -11.27 14.28
C GLN A 251 -4.53 -11.68 13.75
N LYS A 252 -5.01 -12.90 14.03
CA LYS A 252 -6.39 -13.28 13.73
C LYS A 252 -7.38 -12.48 14.56
N THR A 253 -7.14 -12.33 15.86
CA THR A 253 -7.99 -11.48 16.71
C THR A 253 -8.00 -10.04 16.20
N TRP A 254 -6.84 -9.47 15.88
CA TRP A 254 -6.72 -8.12 15.33
C TRP A 254 -7.44 -7.96 13.98
N SER A 255 -7.34 -8.97 13.10
CA SER A 255 -7.91 -8.92 11.74
C SER A 255 -9.40 -9.30 11.67
N GLU A 256 -10.00 -9.79 12.74
CA GLU A 256 -11.34 -10.37 12.73
C GLU A 256 -12.41 -9.35 12.30
N LEU A 257 -12.28 -8.08 12.71
CA LEU A 257 -13.20 -7.03 12.29
C LEU A 257 -13.15 -6.82 10.77
N SER A 258 -11.95 -6.73 10.19
CA SER A 258 -11.77 -6.57 8.74
C SER A 258 -12.34 -7.77 7.99
N TYR A 259 -12.07 -8.99 8.47
CA TYR A 259 -12.66 -10.21 7.91
C TYR A 259 -14.19 -10.17 7.93
N ARG A 260 -14.82 -9.85 9.06
CA ARG A 260 -16.28 -9.81 9.18
C ARG A 260 -16.90 -8.74 8.27
N MET A 261 -16.25 -7.58 8.15
CA MET A 261 -16.69 -6.51 7.24
C MET A 261 -16.58 -6.92 5.77
N GLN A 262 -15.46 -7.54 5.38
CA GLN A 262 -15.28 -8.07 4.02
C GLN A 262 -16.28 -9.18 3.73
N ALA A 263 -16.49 -10.13 4.64
CA ALA A 263 -17.45 -11.23 4.42
C ALA A 263 -18.90 -10.74 4.29
N LEU A 264 -19.24 -9.59 4.89
CA LEU A 264 -20.54 -8.95 4.74
C LEU A 264 -20.69 -8.17 3.43
N ARG A 265 -19.61 -7.55 2.94
CA ARG A 265 -19.59 -6.63 1.80
C ARG A 265 -19.26 -7.31 0.46
N ASP A 266 -18.30 -8.24 0.49
CA ASP A 266 -17.61 -8.83 -0.66
C ASP A 266 -18.04 -10.31 -0.84
N ASN A 267 -17.32 -11.06 -1.67
CA ASN A 267 -17.45 -12.52 -1.69
C ASN A 267 -16.92 -13.13 -0.37
N PRO A 268 -17.78 -13.77 0.45
CA PRO A 268 -17.38 -14.30 1.76
C PRO A 268 -16.35 -15.43 1.67
N ALA A 269 -16.28 -16.15 0.53
CA ALA A 269 -15.25 -17.17 0.33
C ALA A 269 -13.86 -16.55 0.19
N CYS A 270 -13.73 -15.43 -0.54
CA CYS A 270 -12.48 -14.69 -0.67
C CYS A 270 -12.06 -14.10 0.68
N ALA A 271 -12.97 -13.42 1.38
CA ALA A 271 -12.71 -12.87 2.71
C ALA A 271 -12.22 -13.94 3.70
N LYS A 272 -12.84 -15.13 3.65
CA LYS A 272 -12.45 -16.27 4.48
C LYS A 272 -11.07 -16.81 4.12
N GLN A 273 -10.75 -16.97 2.83
CA GLN A 273 -9.42 -17.42 2.39
C GLN A 273 -8.31 -16.49 2.88
N GLU A 274 -8.48 -15.17 2.72
CA GLU A 274 -7.52 -14.17 3.20
C GLU A 274 -7.34 -14.25 4.72
N PHE A 275 -8.44 -14.37 5.47
CA PHE A 275 -8.38 -14.47 6.93
C PHE A 275 -7.72 -15.76 7.41
N GLU A 276 -7.98 -16.90 6.74
CA GLU A 276 -7.41 -18.19 7.13
C GLU A 276 -5.90 -18.26 6.88
N GLN A 277 -5.40 -17.59 5.84
CA GLN A 277 -3.97 -17.50 5.52
C GLN A 277 -3.14 -16.89 6.66
N ILE A 278 -3.73 -16.05 7.52
CA ILE A 278 -3.04 -15.46 8.67
C ILE A 278 -2.44 -16.53 9.59
N ALA A 279 -2.97 -17.76 9.64
CA ALA A 279 -2.40 -18.83 10.45
C ALA A 279 -1.16 -19.52 9.85
N ASP A 280 -0.82 -19.27 8.59
CA ASP A 280 0.35 -19.89 7.96
C ASP A 280 1.64 -19.14 8.34
N ASP A 281 2.30 -19.61 9.40
CA ASP A 281 3.62 -19.12 9.81
C ASP A 281 4.73 -19.43 8.78
N THR A 282 4.48 -20.36 7.84
CA THR A 282 5.44 -20.73 6.79
C THR A 282 5.33 -19.87 5.54
N ASP A 283 4.33 -19.00 5.46
CA ASP A 283 4.18 -18.03 4.39
C ASP A 283 5.36 -17.04 4.40
N GLY A 284 6.22 -17.14 3.38
CA GLY A 284 7.43 -16.35 3.22
C GLY A 284 7.20 -14.92 2.73
N GLY A 285 5.94 -14.51 2.52
CA GLY A 285 5.59 -13.18 2.06
C GLY A 285 6.06 -12.87 0.64
N LEU A 286 6.23 -11.57 0.35
CA LEU A 286 6.73 -11.09 -0.92
C LEU A 286 8.23 -11.40 -1.04
N HIS A 287 8.67 -11.78 -2.25
CA HIS A 287 10.08 -12.04 -2.54
C HIS A 287 10.42 -11.66 -3.98
N ALA A 288 11.70 -11.60 -4.31
CA ALA A 288 12.14 -11.48 -5.70
C ALA A 288 13.18 -12.55 -6.04
N LEU A 289 12.95 -13.28 -7.13
CA LEU A 289 13.87 -14.25 -7.71
C LEU A 289 13.95 -13.96 -9.20
N LEU A 290 15.07 -13.40 -9.65
CA LEU A 290 15.20 -12.85 -11.00
C LEU A 290 16.14 -13.70 -11.83
N THR A 291 15.80 -13.89 -13.11
CA THR A 291 16.60 -14.66 -14.07
C THR A 291 17.51 -13.78 -14.93
N PHE A 292 17.57 -12.48 -14.61
CA PHE A 292 18.35 -11.46 -15.30
C PHE A 292 18.95 -10.47 -14.28
N ASP A 293 19.96 -9.72 -14.70
CA ASP A 293 20.52 -8.62 -13.89
C ASP A 293 19.66 -7.36 -14.08
N VAL A 294 18.96 -6.94 -13.02
CA VAL A 294 18.12 -5.72 -13.02
C VAL A 294 18.92 -4.43 -13.21
N ASN A 295 20.22 -4.45 -12.95
CA ASN A 295 21.09 -3.30 -13.12
C ASN A 295 21.67 -3.23 -14.54
N GLU A 296 21.55 -4.29 -15.34
CA GLU A 296 21.99 -4.28 -16.74
C GLU A 296 21.01 -3.45 -17.58
N ASN A 297 21.45 -2.26 -18.00
CA ASN A 297 20.70 -1.45 -18.94
C ASN A 297 20.91 -1.94 -20.38
N VAL A 298 20.15 -2.94 -20.79
CA VAL A 298 20.17 -3.51 -22.15
C VAL A 298 19.81 -2.48 -23.24
N ALA A 299 19.13 -1.37 -22.89
CA ALA A 299 18.80 -0.30 -23.82
C ALA A 299 19.98 0.68 -24.03
N ALA A 300 20.99 0.69 -23.15
CA ALA A 300 22.10 1.66 -23.18
C ALA A 300 22.80 1.78 -24.54
N PRO A 301 23.07 0.70 -25.29
CA PRO A 301 23.68 0.80 -26.63
C PRO A 301 22.83 1.59 -27.65
N PHE A 302 21.52 1.71 -27.43
CA PHE A 302 20.57 2.32 -28.36
C PHE A 302 20.19 3.76 -28.01
N LEU A 303 20.34 4.18 -26.75
CA LEU A 303 19.83 5.46 -26.22
C LEU A 303 20.29 6.70 -27.01
N ASN A 304 21.49 6.65 -27.58
CA ASN A 304 22.09 7.75 -28.37
C ASN A 304 21.98 7.57 -29.89
N LEU A 305 21.42 6.44 -30.36
CA LEU A 305 21.30 6.14 -31.80
C LEU A 305 19.98 6.66 -32.36
N SER A 306 18.88 6.36 -31.69
CA SER A 306 17.55 6.82 -32.08
C SER A 306 16.60 6.73 -30.89
N ARG A 307 15.55 7.56 -30.89
CA ARG A 307 14.46 7.49 -29.91
C ARG A 307 13.15 7.17 -30.63
N PRO A 308 12.83 5.88 -30.87
CA PRO A 308 11.62 5.47 -31.57
C PRO A 308 10.38 6.08 -30.92
N LYS A 309 9.41 6.50 -31.74
CA LYS A 309 8.14 7.03 -31.21
C LYS A 309 7.27 5.89 -30.68
N VAL A 310 6.76 6.09 -29.47
CA VAL A 310 5.72 5.25 -28.87
C VAL A 310 4.48 6.08 -28.60
N ALA A 311 3.32 5.60 -29.04
CA ALA A 311 2.04 6.23 -28.78
C ALA A 311 1.59 5.83 -27.37
N ILE A 312 1.65 6.77 -26.44
CA ILE A 312 1.09 6.63 -25.09
C ILE A 312 -0.40 6.93 -25.21
N LEU A 313 -1.15 5.87 -25.48
CA LEU A 313 -2.54 5.95 -25.89
C LEU A 313 -3.45 6.10 -24.66
N ARG A 314 -4.33 7.10 -24.71
CA ARG A 314 -5.33 7.36 -23.67
C ARG A 314 -6.70 7.74 -24.24
N GLU A 315 -7.72 7.55 -23.42
CA GLU A 315 -9.10 7.95 -23.63
C GLU A 315 -9.58 8.74 -22.40
N GLN A 316 -10.73 9.41 -22.49
CA GLN A 316 -11.38 10.02 -21.33
C GLN A 316 -11.53 9.02 -20.17
N GLY A 317 -10.97 9.37 -19.00
CA GLY A 317 -10.99 8.51 -17.80
C GLY A 317 -9.73 7.64 -17.62
N VAL A 318 -8.84 7.56 -18.61
CA VAL A 318 -7.51 6.95 -18.43
C VAL A 318 -6.67 7.83 -17.50
N ASN A 319 -5.98 7.22 -16.53
CA ASN A 319 -5.29 7.95 -15.46
C ASN A 319 -3.86 7.48 -15.19
N GLY A 320 -3.38 6.42 -15.84
CA GLY A 320 -2.01 5.91 -15.68
C GLY A 320 -1.04 6.22 -16.83
N HIS A 321 -1.35 7.23 -17.65
CA HIS A 321 -0.60 7.52 -18.88
C HIS A 321 0.72 8.26 -18.64
N VAL A 322 0.84 9.01 -17.54
CA VAL A 322 2.06 9.80 -17.25
C VAL A 322 3.19 8.89 -16.77
N GLU A 323 2.93 7.99 -15.83
CA GLU A 323 3.92 7.01 -15.37
C GLU A 323 4.30 6.02 -16.47
N MET A 324 3.35 5.66 -17.35
CA MET A 324 3.63 4.86 -18.54
C MET A 324 4.59 5.57 -19.50
N ALA A 325 4.34 6.85 -19.79
CA ALA A 325 5.22 7.66 -20.61
C ALA A 325 6.63 7.75 -20.03
N ALA A 326 6.75 7.91 -18.70
CA ALA A 326 8.03 7.98 -17.99
C ALA A 326 8.82 6.67 -18.05
N ALA A 327 8.15 5.52 -17.92
CA ALA A 327 8.80 4.21 -18.02
C ALA A 327 9.41 4.00 -19.43
N PHE A 328 8.65 4.32 -20.48
CA PHE A 328 9.14 4.24 -21.86
C PHE A 328 10.21 5.29 -22.18
N ASP A 329 10.11 6.49 -21.63
CA ASP A 329 11.12 7.55 -21.81
C ASP A 329 12.47 7.13 -21.20
N LYS A 330 12.45 6.51 -20.00
CA LYS A 330 13.63 5.92 -19.35
C LYS A 330 14.26 4.80 -20.19
N ALA A 331 13.44 4.03 -20.90
CA ALA A 331 13.90 3.00 -21.83
C ALA A 331 14.41 3.54 -23.18
N GLY A 332 14.36 4.87 -23.41
CA GLY A 332 14.91 5.52 -24.59
C GLY A 332 13.92 5.88 -25.69
N PHE A 333 12.61 5.77 -25.45
CA PHE A 333 11.60 6.10 -26.44
C PHE A 333 11.26 7.60 -26.48
N SER A 334 10.74 8.05 -27.62
CA SER A 334 10.01 9.33 -27.69
C SER A 334 8.54 9.06 -27.35
N SER A 335 8.18 9.24 -26.08
CA SER A 335 6.81 9.04 -25.56
C SER A 335 5.89 10.18 -25.99
N ILE A 336 4.89 9.89 -26.84
CA ILE A 336 3.94 10.88 -27.35
C ILE A 336 2.58 10.65 -26.72
N ASP A 337 1.99 11.69 -26.11
CA ASP A 337 0.60 11.66 -25.68
C ASP A 337 -0.32 11.57 -26.90
N VAL A 338 -1.10 10.49 -26.98
CA VAL A 338 -2.07 10.29 -28.07
C VAL A 338 -3.43 10.04 -27.45
N HIS A 339 -4.30 11.05 -27.50
CA HIS A 339 -5.69 10.87 -27.10
C HIS A 339 -6.48 10.24 -28.26
N MET A 340 -7.50 9.43 -27.95
CA MET A 340 -8.37 8.83 -28.98
C MET A 340 -8.96 9.86 -29.96
N SER A 341 -9.27 11.07 -29.49
CA SER A 341 -9.72 12.17 -30.35
C SER A 341 -8.71 12.58 -31.42
N ASP A 342 -7.40 12.43 -31.18
CA ASP A 342 -6.35 12.79 -32.13
C ASP A 342 -6.36 11.84 -33.32
N ILE A 343 -6.55 10.54 -33.06
CA ILE A 343 -6.68 9.51 -34.11
C ILE A 343 -7.99 9.71 -34.88
N ILE A 344 -9.11 9.85 -34.15
CA ILE A 344 -10.45 9.99 -34.75
C ILE A 344 -10.52 11.24 -35.65
N SER A 345 -9.94 12.36 -35.21
CA SER A 345 -9.89 13.58 -36.02
C SER A 345 -8.81 13.57 -37.11
N GLY A 346 -7.82 12.67 -37.03
CA GLY A 346 -6.69 12.61 -37.96
C GLY A 346 -5.55 13.57 -37.68
N ARG A 347 -5.45 14.11 -36.46
CA ARG A 347 -4.28 14.88 -36.03
C ARG A 347 -3.05 14.00 -35.86
N VAL A 348 -3.25 12.71 -35.61
CA VAL A 348 -2.21 11.69 -35.44
C VAL A 348 -2.56 10.46 -36.27
N SER A 349 -1.56 9.87 -36.94
CA SER A 349 -1.65 8.55 -37.58
C SER A 349 -0.72 7.57 -36.86
N LEU A 350 -1.18 6.33 -36.68
CA LEU A 350 -0.41 5.27 -36.03
C LEU A 350 0.75 4.77 -36.92
N GLN A 351 0.75 5.12 -38.21
CA GLN A 351 1.85 4.81 -39.13
C GLN A 351 3.20 5.42 -38.69
N ASP A 352 3.16 6.55 -37.98
CA ASP A 352 4.35 7.27 -37.51
C ASP A 352 5.03 6.63 -36.28
N PHE A 353 4.47 5.54 -35.75
CA PHE A 353 4.88 4.92 -34.50
C PHE A 353 5.47 3.53 -34.69
N LYS A 354 6.41 3.17 -33.80
CA LYS A 354 6.95 1.81 -33.66
C LYS A 354 6.31 1.04 -32.52
N GLY A 355 5.86 1.76 -31.48
CA GLY A 355 5.15 1.18 -30.35
C GLY A 355 3.80 1.86 -30.13
N LEU A 356 2.83 1.09 -29.64
CA LEU A 356 1.57 1.60 -29.11
C LEU A 356 1.35 1.03 -27.72
N VAL A 357 1.03 1.88 -26.76
CA VAL A 357 0.81 1.46 -25.37
C VAL A 357 -0.53 1.98 -24.90
N ALA A 358 -1.49 1.09 -24.68
CA ALA A 358 -2.78 1.42 -24.10
C ALA A 358 -2.67 1.46 -22.57
N CYS A 359 -2.90 2.64 -21.99
CA CYS A 359 -2.63 2.90 -20.58
C CYS A 359 -3.81 2.50 -19.67
N GLY A 360 -3.53 2.34 -18.38
CA GLY A 360 -4.54 2.00 -17.36
C GLY A 360 -5.40 3.18 -16.89
N GLY A 361 -6.53 2.87 -16.26
CA GLY A 361 -7.48 3.84 -15.69
C GLY A 361 -8.90 3.33 -15.72
N PHE A 362 -9.87 4.25 -15.84
CA PHE A 362 -11.30 3.94 -15.86
C PHE A 362 -11.93 4.63 -17.08
N SER A 363 -11.56 4.21 -18.29
CA SER A 363 -12.13 4.82 -19.49
C SER A 363 -13.65 4.73 -19.47
N TYR A 364 -14.33 5.87 -19.66
CA TYR A 364 -15.79 5.99 -19.50
C TYR A 364 -16.35 5.53 -18.13
N GLY A 365 -15.53 5.51 -17.07
CA GLY A 365 -15.92 5.01 -15.75
C GLY A 365 -16.23 3.51 -15.73
N ASP A 366 -15.68 2.74 -16.68
CA ASP A 366 -15.92 1.31 -16.91
C ASP A 366 -17.39 0.93 -17.18
N VAL A 367 -18.24 1.91 -17.50
CA VAL A 367 -19.64 1.67 -17.89
C VAL A 367 -19.66 0.89 -19.21
N LEU A 368 -20.57 -0.10 -19.30
CA LEU A 368 -20.66 -1.09 -20.39
C LEU A 368 -19.50 -2.11 -20.44
N GLY A 369 -18.83 -2.31 -19.30
CA GLY A 369 -17.68 -3.21 -19.12
C GLY A 369 -16.36 -2.48 -19.31
N ALA A 370 -15.40 -2.73 -18.41
CA ALA A 370 -14.12 -2.04 -18.41
C ALA A 370 -13.36 -2.21 -19.73
N GLY A 371 -12.84 -1.11 -20.28
CA GLY A 371 -12.22 -1.05 -21.61
C GLY A 371 -13.19 -1.26 -22.80
N GLY A 372 -14.44 -1.66 -22.56
CA GLY A 372 -15.42 -2.00 -23.59
C GLY A 372 -15.92 -0.79 -24.37
N GLY A 373 -16.17 0.34 -23.70
CA GLY A 373 -16.52 1.60 -24.35
C GLY A 373 -15.40 2.11 -25.27
N TRP A 374 -14.16 2.08 -24.77
CA TRP A 374 -12.97 2.46 -25.53
C TRP A 374 -12.77 1.55 -26.76
N ALA A 375 -12.80 0.23 -26.59
CA ALA A 375 -12.66 -0.71 -27.71
C ALA A 375 -13.75 -0.51 -28.78
N LYS A 376 -15.02 -0.38 -28.36
CA LYS A 376 -16.14 -0.16 -29.30
C LYS A 376 -16.05 1.18 -30.02
N SER A 377 -15.52 2.22 -29.37
CA SER A 377 -15.29 3.52 -30.04
C SER A 377 -14.33 3.41 -31.22
N ILE A 378 -13.30 2.54 -31.11
CA ILE A 378 -12.37 2.22 -32.19
C ILE A 378 -13.09 1.40 -33.27
N LEU A 379 -13.76 0.31 -32.88
CA LEU A 379 -14.39 -0.61 -33.84
C LEU A 379 -15.53 0.03 -34.64
N PHE A 380 -16.29 0.95 -34.04
CA PHE A 380 -17.44 1.60 -34.68
C PHE A 380 -17.09 2.89 -35.42
N ASN A 381 -15.85 3.36 -35.33
CA ASN A 381 -15.34 4.46 -36.13
C ASN A 381 -14.44 3.91 -37.26
N PRO A 382 -14.84 3.97 -38.53
CA PRO A 382 -14.08 3.35 -39.63
C PRO A 382 -12.62 3.80 -39.69
N LYS A 383 -12.35 5.09 -39.49
CA LYS A 383 -11.00 5.64 -39.54
C LYS A 383 -10.12 5.09 -38.42
N ALA A 384 -10.64 5.07 -37.18
CA ALA A 384 -9.89 4.50 -36.06
C ALA A 384 -9.68 3.00 -36.27
N ARG A 385 -10.72 2.25 -36.65
CA ARG A 385 -10.61 0.81 -36.93
C ARG A 385 -9.51 0.51 -37.94
N ASP A 386 -9.49 1.24 -39.05
CA ASP A 386 -8.51 1.04 -40.12
C ASP A 386 -7.08 1.39 -39.67
N GLU A 387 -6.88 2.48 -38.92
CA GLU A 387 -5.58 2.86 -38.35
C GLU A 387 -5.03 1.79 -37.39
N PHE A 388 -5.86 1.28 -36.47
CA PHE A 388 -5.44 0.24 -35.52
C PHE A 388 -5.18 -1.10 -36.22
N ALA A 389 -6.08 -1.52 -37.11
CA ALA A 389 -5.89 -2.77 -37.87
C ALA A 389 -4.60 -2.71 -38.70
N ALA A 390 -4.36 -1.61 -39.42
CA ALA A 390 -3.14 -1.39 -40.18
C ALA A 390 -1.90 -1.44 -39.27
N PHE A 391 -1.94 -0.80 -38.10
CA PHE A 391 -0.84 -0.85 -37.12
C PHE A 391 -0.53 -2.28 -36.70
N PHE A 392 -1.52 -3.08 -36.29
CA PHE A 392 -1.30 -4.44 -35.78
C PHE A 392 -0.79 -5.43 -36.85
N THR A 393 -1.05 -5.17 -38.13
CA THR A 393 -0.53 -6.03 -39.23
C THR A 393 0.94 -5.81 -39.55
N ARG A 394 1.53 -4.68 -39.15
CA ARG A 394 2.93 -4.36 -39.44
C ARG A 394 3.89 -5.30 -38.72
N GLU A 395 4.97 -5.70 -39.39
CA GLU A 395 6.00 -6.58 -38.84
C GLU A 395 6.99 -5.83 -37.93
N ASP A 396 7.06 -4.50 -38.05
CA ASP A 396 8.04 -3.64 -37.38
C ASP A 396 7.47 -2.89 -36.15
N THR A 397 6.37 -3.38 -35.59
CA THR A 397 5.64 -2.74 -34.49
C THR A 397 5.49 -3.64 -33.27
N PHE A 398 5.37 -3.03 -32.09
CA PHE A 398 4.97 -3.71 -30.87
C PHE A 398 3.79 -3.01 -30.21
N SER A 399 3.06 -3.72 -29.34
CA SER A 399 2.00 -3.15 -28.53
C SER A 399 1.96 -3.71 -27.11
N LEU A 400 1.62 -2.84 -26.17
CA LEU A 400 1.41 -3.16 -24.77
C LEU A 400 0.04 -2.64 -24.32
N GLY A 401 -0.75 -3.48 -23.64
CA GLY A 401 -1.95 -3.03 -22.94
C GLY A 401 -1.83 -3.30 -21.45
N VAL A 402 -1.97 -2.27 -20.63
CA VAL A 402 -1.91 -2.41 -19.16
C VAL A 402 -3.25 -2.07 -18.52
N CYS A 403 -3.76 -2.96 -17.67
CA CYS A 403 -5.02 -2.82 -16.92
C CYS A 403 -6.20 -2.45 -17.83
N ASN A 404 -6.65 -1.19 -17.85
CA ASN A 404 -7.71 -0.74 -18.77
C ASN A 404 -7.34 -0.83 -20.25
N GLY A 405 -6.05 -0.65 -20.57
CA GLY A 405 -5.52 -0.91 -21.90
C GLY A 405 -5.48 -2.39 -22.26
N CYS A 406 -5.24 -3.28 -21.28
CA CYS A 406 -5.34 -4.73 -21.46
C CYS A 406 -6.78 -5.13 -21.81
N GLN A 407 -7.74 -4.63 -21.02
CA GLN A 407 -9.17 -4.84 -21.25
C GLN A 407 -9.60 -4.31 -22.64
N MET A 408 -9.18 -3.10 -23.00
CA MET A 408 -9.47 -2.51 -24.30
C MET A 408 -8.89 -3.34 -25.46
N LEU A 409 -7.61 -3.70 -25.42
CA LEU A 409 -6.99 -4.52 -26.46
C LEU A 409 -7.61 -5.91 -26.55
N SER A 410 -8.02 -6.51 -25.42
CA SER A 410 -8.79 -7.76 -25.43
C SER A 410 -10.13 -7.64 -26.18
N GLY A 411 -10.74 -6.44 -26.12
CA GLY A 411 -11.94 -6.09 -26.90
C GLY A 411 -11.68 -5.88 -28.39
N LEU A 412 -10.43 -5.60 -28.79
CA LEU A 412 -9.99 -5.44 -30.18
C LEU A 412 -9.47 -6.74 -30.81
N LYS A 413 -9.60 -7.87 -30.13
CA LYS A 413 -9.13 -9.19 -30.59
C LYS A 413 -9.47 -9.54 -32.04
N GLU A 414 -10.58 -9.03 -32.59
CA GLU A 414 -10.96 -9.28 -34.00
C GLU A 414 -10.06 -8.60 -35.05
N ILE A 415 -9.35 -7.53 -34.68
CA ILE A 415 -8.44 -6.78 -35.56
C ILE A 415 -6.96 -6.93 -35.17
N ILE A 416 -6.65 -7.73 -34.14
CA ILE A 416 -5.29 -8.06 -33.73
C ILE A 416 -4.96 -9.46 -34.26
N PRO A 417 -4.03 -9.60 -35.22
CA PRO A 417 -3.56 -10.91 -35.67
C PRO A 417 -3.04 -11.74 -34.50
N ASN A 418 -3.18 -13.08 -34.59
CA ASN A 418 -2.56 -14.00 -33.64
C ASN A 418 -3.08 -13.91 -32.18
N ALA A 419 -4.23 -13.26 -31.94
CA ALA A 419 -4.85 -13.09 -30.61
C ALA A 419 -6.04 -14.04 -30.35
N GLN A 420 -6.27 -15.06 -31.18
CA GLN A 420 -7.53 -15.84 -31.22
C GLN A 420 -7.87 -16.59 -29.92
N HIS A 421 -6.88 -16.84 -29.05
CA HIS A 421 -7.11 -17.53 -27.77
C HIS A 421 -7.07 -16.61 -26.55
N TRP A 422 -7.02 -15.29 -26.74
CA TRP A 422 -7.11 -14.36 -25.62
C TRP A 422 -8.43 -14.45 -24.86
N ALA A 423 -8.34 -14.31 -23.55
CA ALA A 423 -9.47 -14.14 -22.65
C ALA A 423 -10.09 -12.74 -22.82
N ARG A 424 -11.32 -12.60 -22.32
CA ARG A 424 -11.85 -11.30 -21.90
C ARG A 424 -11.58 -11.12 -20.41
N PHE A 425 -11.58 -9.89 -19.95
CA PHE A 425 -11.43 -9.58 -18.52
C PHE A 425 -12.77 -9.11 -17.97
N ALA A 426 -13.14 -9.64 -16.80
CA ALA A 426 -14.43 -9.43 -16.16
C ALA A 426 -14.26 -9.16 -14.66
N ARG A 427 -15.37 -8.85 -13.98
CA ARG A 427 -15.43 -8.64 -12.53
C ARG A 427 -14.64 -9.70 -11.75
N ASN A 428 -13.83 -9.23 -10.80
CA ASN A 428 -13.04 -10.07 -9.90
C ASN A 428 -13.95 -11.03 -9.11
N ASN A 429 -13.45 -12.22 -8.76
CA ASN A 429 -14.19 -13.17 -7.91
C ASN A 429 -14.53 -12.61 -6.52
N SER A 430 -13.74 -11.66 -6.00
CA SER A 430 -14.02 -10.99 -4.73
C SER A 430 -15.24 -10.07 -4.79
N GLU A 431 -15.76 -9.78 -6.00
CA GLU A 431 -16.78 -8.75 -6.25
C GLU A 431 -16.33 -7.33 -5.88
N GLN A 432 -15.04 -7.13 -5.63
CA GLN A 432 -14.46 -5.88 -5.13
C GLN A 432 -13.27 -5.40 -5.99
N PHE A 433 -12.98 -4.11 -5.91
CA PHE A 433 -11.75 -3.55 -6.46
C PHE A 433 -10.56 -3.97 -5.61
N GLU A 434 -9.54 -4.56 -6.22
CA GLU A 434 -8.33 -5.00 -5.54
C GLU A 434 -7.18 -4.04 -5.84
N ALA A 435 -6.75 -3.30 -4.81
CA ALA A 435 -5.49 -2.56 -4.77
C ALA A 435 -4.48 -3.37 -3.95
N ARG A 436 -3.58 -4.09 -4.61
CA ARG A 436 -2.67 -5.06 -3.97
C ARG A 436 -1.26 -4.93 -4.52
N VAL A 437 -0.30 -5.43 -3.76
CA VAL A 437 0.99 -5.87 -4.31
C VAL A 437 0.93 -7.38 -4.34
N ALA A 438 0.97 -7.96 -5.53
CA ALA A 438 0.82 -9.40 -5.75
C ALA A 438 2.09 -9.99 -6.34
N MET A 439 2.38 -11.24 -5.98
CA MET A 439 3.46 -12.00 -6.58
C MET A 439 3.06 -12.48 -7.96
N VAL A 440 3.90 -12.22 -8.96
CA VAL A 440 3.76 -12.76 -10.31
C VAL A 440 4.99 -13.55 -10.72
N ARG A 441 4.79 -14.52 -11.61
CA ARG A 441 5.85 -15.20 -12.34
C ARG A 441 5.76 -14.88 -13.82
N VAL A 442 6.91 -14.59 -14.43
CA VAL A 442 7.04 -14.48 -15.88
C VAL A 442 7.09 -15.88 -16.48
N GLU A 443 6.14 -16.18 -17.35
CA GLU A 443 6.05 -17.47 -18.02
C GLU A 443 6.83 -17.45 -19.35
N GLU A 444 7.31 -18.62 -19.76
CA GLU A 444 7.92 -18.80 -21.08
C GLU A 444 6.87 -18.58 -22.17
N SER A 445 7.03 -17.52 -22.96
CA SER A 445 6.08 -17.12 -24.00
C SER A 445 6.78 -16.39 -25.16
N PRO A 446 6.11 -16.22 -26.32
CA PRO A 446 6.67 -15.43 -27.42
C PRO A 446 6.84 -13.93 -27.13
N SER A 447 6.34 -13.42 -26.00
CA SER A 447 6.32 -11.98 -25.71
C SER A 447 7.71 -11.36 -25.80
N ILE A 448 7.89 -10.44 -26.75
CA ILE A 448 9.18 -9.75 -26.93
C ILE A 448 9.50 -8.80 -25.76
N LEU A 449 8.48 -8.39 -25.01
CA LEU A 449 8.62 -7.49 -23.86
C LEU A 449 9.12 -8.22 -22.60
N PHE A 450 9.02 -9.56 -22.56
CA PHE A 450 9.50 -10.41 -21.47
C PHE A 450 10.72 -11.25 -21.85
N ALA A 451 11.38 -10.92 -22.97
CA ALA A 451 12.57 -11.62 -23.42
C ALA A 451 13.66 -11.62 -22.33
N GLY A 452 14.18 -12.81 -21.99
CA GLY A 452 15.19 -12.99 -20.94
C GLY A 452 14.66 -13.00 -19.51
N MET A 453 13.35 -12.78 -19.29
CA MET A 453 12.77 -12.67 -17.94
C MET A 453 12.04 -13.94 -17.48
N ALA A 454 11.83 -14.93 -18.37
CA ALA A 454 11.10 -16.15 -18.06
C ALA A 454 11.66 -16.85 -16.79
N GLY A 455 10.76 -17.30 -15.93
CA GLY A 455 11.08 -17.89 -14.63
C GLY A 455 11.25 -16.88 -13.48
N SER A 456 11.40 -15.58 -13.78
CA SER A 456 11.48 -14.54 -12.76
C SER A 456 10.19 -14.47 -11.95
N ARG A 457 10.32 -14.22 -10.64
CA ARG A 457 9.23 -14.01 -9.68
C ARG A 457 9.47 -12.69 -8.98
N MET A 458 8.46 -11.84 -8.93
CA MET A 458 8.57 -10.52 -8.31
C MET A 458 7.20 -9.96 -7.93
N PRO A 459 7.15 -9.06 -6.93
CA PRO A 459 5.95 -8.29 -6.63
C PRO A 459 5.64 -7.31 -7.77
N VAL A 460 4.36 -7.06 -8.00
CA VAL A 460 3.89 -6.04 -8.94
C VAL A 460 2.62 -5.38 -8.41
N VAL A 461 2.41 -4.11 -8.78
CA VAL A 461 1.22 -3.35 -8.41
C VAL A 461 0.00 -3.89 -9.16
N VAL A 462 -1.09 -4.14 -8.43
CA VAL A 462 -2.40 -4.54 -8.93
C VAL A 462 -3.41 -3.49 -8.47
N ALA A 463 -4.25 -3.01 -9.40
CA ALA A 463 -5.26 -1.98 -9.10
C ALA A 463 -6.44 -2.10 -10.07
N HIS A 464 -7.35 -3.06 -9.85
CA HIS A 464 -8.47 -3.28 -10.77
C HIS A 464 -9.68 -3.97 -10.11
N GLY A 465 -10.88 -3.71 -10.64
CA GLY A 465 -12.13 -4.40 -10.26
C GLY A 465 -12.61 -5.43 -11.28
N GLU A 466 -12.10 -5.38 -12.51
CA GLU A 466 -12.50 -6.26 -13.62
C GLU A 466 -11.28 -6.92 -14.31
N GLY A 467 -10.47 -7.67 -13.57
CA GLY A 467 -9.28 -8.32 -14.15
C GLY A 467 -9.29 -9.83 -14.13
N ARG A 468 -10.44 -10.45 -13.84
CA ARG A 468 -10.57 -11.91 -13.94
C ARG A 468 -10.60 -12.33 -15.40
N ALA A 469 -9.63 -13.16 -15.81
CA ALA A 469 -9.58 -13.73 -17.14
C ALA A 469 -10.70 -14.77 -17.35
N VAL A 470 -11.54 -14.52 -18.37
CA VAL A 470 -12.65 -15.39 -18.80
C VAL A 470 -12.39 -15.83 -20.24
N PHE A 471 -12.09 -17.11 -20.42
CA PHE A 471 -11.83 -17.69 -21.73
C PHE A 471 -13.14 -18.15 -22.38
N SER A 472 -13.43 -17.67 -23.58
CA SER A 472 -14.61 -18.09 -24.36
C SER A 472 -14.45 -19.48 -24.99
N GLN A 473 -13.21 -19.93 -25.17
CA GLN A 473 -12.83 -21.27 -25.61
C GLN A 473 -12.14 -22.00 -24.44
N ASN A 474 -11.76 -23.25 -24.64
CA ASN A 474 -10.96 -23.99 -23.65
C ASN A 474 -9.62 -23.27 -23.39
N LEU A 475 -9.36 -22.89 -22.14
CA LEU A 475 -8.08 -22.32 -21.68
C LEU A 475 -6.87 -23.15 -22.14
N GLN A 476 -7.05 -24.46 -22.27
CA GLN A 476 -6.04 -25.37 -22.79
C GLN A 476 -5.44 -24.91 -24.13
N ALA A 477 -6.24 -24.30 -25.02
CA ALA A 477 -5.75 -23.78 -26.30
C ALA A 477 -4.77 -22.61 -26.12
N ALA A 478 -5.00 -21.73 -25.13
CA ALA A 478 -4.08 -20.63 -24.82
C ALA A 478 -2.77 -21.15 -24.18
N VAL A 479 -2.87 -22.19 -23.36
CA VAL A 479 -1.72 -22.89 -22.76
C VAL A 479 -0.88 -23.56 -23.85
N GLU A 480 -1.50 -24.33 -24.74
CA GLU A 480 -0.83 -25.02 -25.85
C GLU A 480 -0.18 -24.04 -26.82
N ALA A 481 -0.81 -22.90 -27.06
CA ALA A 481 -0.27 -21.81 -27.87
C ALA A 481 0.81 -20.98 -27.15
N LYS A 482 1.18 -21.30 -25.89
CA LYS A 482 2.13 -20.56 -25.06
C LYS A 482 1.83 -19.06 -24.96
N MET A 483 0.53 -18.70 -24.91
CA MET A 483 0.11 -17.30 -24.87
C MET A 483 0.15 -16.68 -23.48
N ILE A 484 0.27 -17.48 -22.42
CA ILE A 484 0.32 -16.96 -21.05
C ILE A 484 1.72 -16.39 -20.81
N ALA A 485 1.81 -15.09 -20.52
CA ALA A 485 3.07 -14.39 -20.29
C ALA A 485 3.30 -14.08 -18.79
N LEU A 486 2.22 -13.96 -18.01
CA LEU A 486 2.28 -13.72 -16.57
C LEU A 486 1.22 -14.53 -15.83
N SER A 487 1.61 -15.08 -14.69
CA SER A 487 0.71 -15.76 -13.75
C SER A 487 0.91 -15.23 -12.32
N TYR A 488 -0.17 -15.02 -11.58
CA TYR A 488 -0.12 -14.87 -10.12
C TYR A 488 0.37 -16.15 -9.47
N VAL A 489 1.21 -16.00 -8.46
CA VAL A 489 1.77 -17.09 -7.67
C VAL A 489 1.60 -16.82 -6.18
N ASP A 490 1.59 -17.87 -5.37
CA ASP A 490 1.67 -17.74 -3.91
C ASP A 490 3.09 -17.34 -3.45
N SER A 491 3.30 -17.18 -2.15
CA SER A 491 4.62 -16.85 -1.58
C SER A 491 5.69 -17.94 -1.77
N ARG A 492 5.28 -19.15 -2.19
CA ARG A 492 6.18 -20.25 -2.57
C ARG A 492 6.49 -20.25 -4.08
N GLY A 493 5.85 -19.35 -4.82
CA GLY A 493 5.99 -19.16 -6.26
C GLY A 493 5.30 -20.22 -7.10
N VAL A 494 4.26 -20.85 -6.55
CA VAL A 494 3.37 -21.79 -7.25
C VAL A 494 2.17 -21.01 -7.81
N PRO A 495 1.81 -21.18 -9.09
CA PRO A 495 0.60 -20.57 -9.66
C PRO A 495 -0.62 -20.93 -8.84
N THR A 496 -1.44 -19.95 -8.51
CA THR A 496 -2.55 -20.13 -7.58
C THR A 496 -3.83 -19.47 -8.07
N THR A 497 -4.95 -19.99 -7.57
CA THR A 497 -6.28 -19.38 -7.69
C THR A 497 -6.80 -18.87 -6.34
N ASP A 498 -6.02 -19.04 -5.28
CA ASP A 498 -6.41 -18.66 -3.93
C ASP A 498 -6.28 -17.16 -3.72
N PHE A 499 -7.30 -16.58 -3.10
CA PHE A 499 -7.33 -15.17 -2.73
C PHE A 499 -6.57 -14.93 -1.41
N PRO A 500 -5.79 -13.84 -1.25
CA PRO A 500 -5.60 -12.73 -2.19
C PRO A 500 -4.36 -12.87 -3.08
N ALA A 501 -3.56 -13.94 -2.97
CA ALA A 501 -2.37 -14.15 -3.79
C ALA A 501 -2.68 -14.11 -5.30
N ASN A 502 -3.81 -14.67 -5.69
CA ASN A 502 -4.52 -14.34 -6.92
C ASN A 502 -5.68 -13.39 -6.59
N PRO A 503 -5.54 -12.08 -6.84
CA PRO A 503 -6.50 -11.08 -6.36
C PRO A 503 -7.85 -11.15 -7.09
N ASN A 504 -7.92 -11.79 -8.25
CA ASN A 504 -9.11 -11.70 -9.10
C ASN A 504 -9.76 -13.04 -9.44
N GLY A 505 -9.12 -14.15 -9.07
CA GLY A 505 -9.61 -15.50 -9.30
C GLY A 505 -9.47 -15.99 -10.74
N SER A 506 -8.53 -15.41 -11.51
CA SER A 506 -8.22 -15.91 -12.85
C SER A 506 -7.73 -17.34 -12.80
N PRO A 507 -8.21 -18.22 -13.70
CA PRO A 507 -7.78 -19.62 -13.73
C PRO A 507 -6.28 -19.71 -14.01
N PHE A 508 -5.60 -20.67 -13.36
CA PHE A 508 -4.14 -20.86 -13.45
C PHE A 508 -3.29 -19.63 -13.07
N GLY A 509 -3.87 -18.65 -12.37
CA GLY A 509 -3.20 -17.40 -12.04
C GLY A 509 -3.07 -16.43 -13.21
N VAL A 510 -3.63 -16.71 -14.39
CA VAL A 510 -3.39 -15.91 -15.61
C VAL A 510 -3.66 -14.43 -15.37
N THR A 511 -2.66 -13.59 -15.66
CA THR A 511 -2.78 -12.13 -15.54
C THR A 511 -2.12 -11.36 -16.68
N GLY A 512 -1.42 -12.05 -17.58
CA GLY A 512 -0.87 -11.50 -18.80
C GLY A 512 -0.89 -12.48 -19.95
N LEU A 513 -1.18 -11.98 -21.15
CA LEU A 513 -1.30 -12.74 -22.39
C LEU A 513 -0.50 -12.06 -23.51
N THR A 514 0.01 -12.85 -24.46
CA THR A 514 0.67 -12.35 -25.67
C THR A 514 0.07 -12.98 -26.93
N THR A 515 0.29 -12.37 -28.10
CA THR A 515 0.04 -13.00 -29.40
C THR A 515 1.06 -14.11 -29.70
N THR A 516 0.73 -15.05 -30.59
CA THR A 516 1.67 -16.15 -30.95
C THR A 516 2.97 -15.67 -31.61
N ASP A 517 2.97 -14.48 -32.20
CA ASP A 517 4.16 -13.82 -32.76
C ASP A 517 4.87 -12.89 -31.76
N GLY A 518 4.35 -12.75 -30.54
CA GLY A 518 5.00 -12.02 -29.47
C GLY A 518 4.88 -10.49 -29.50
N LYS A 519 4.37 -9.91 -30.59
CA LYS A 519 4.40 -8.45 -30.82
C LYS A 519 3.40 -7.67 -29.96
N VAL A 520 2.30 -8.30 -29.55
CA VAL A 520 1.30 -7.64 -28.70
C VAL A 520 1.18 -8.40 -27.39
N THR A 521 1.41 -7.70 -26.28
CA THR A 521 1.27 -8.23 -24.93
C THR A 521 0.28 -7.39 -24.15
N ILE A 522 -0.60 -8.05 -23.39
CA ILE A 522 -1.59 -7.42 -22.53
C ILE A 522 -1.46 -7.97 -21.11
N MET A 523 -1.61 -7.13 -20.10
CA MET A 523 -1.51 -7.55 -18.70
C MET A 523 -2.36 -6.68 -17.78
N MET A 524 -2.92 -7.29 -16.73
CA MET A 524 -3.68 -6.56 -15.71
C MET A 524 -2.81 -5.80 -14.69
N PRO A 525 -1.67 -6.33 -14.22
CA PRO A 525 -0.80 -5.62 -13.29
C PRO A 525 -0.12 -4.42 -13.94
N HIS A 526 0.36 -3.48 -13.12
CA HIS A 526 0.94 -2.20 -13.52
C HIS A 526 2.47 -2.15 -13.33
N PRO A 527 3.29 -2.67 -14.26
CA PRO A 527 4.75 -2.57 -14.15
C PRO A 527 5.25 -1.12 -14.20
N GLU A 528 4.54 -0.23 -14.89
CA GLU A 528 4.85 1.19 -15.00
C GLU A 528 4.63 1.96 -13.69
N ARG A 529 3.91 1.39 -12.72
CA ARG A 529 3.74 1.98 -11.39
C ARG A 529 4.83 1.57 -10.40
N CYS A 530 5.70 0.63 -10.77
CA CYS A 530 6.76 0.11 -9.91
C CYS A 530 8.10 -0.09 -10.63
N PHE A 531 8.34 0.61 -11.75
CA PHE A 531 9.58 0.56 -12.53
C PHE A 531 10.78 1.26 -11.85
N ARG A 532 10.52 2.05 -10.80
CA ARG A 532 11.55 2.55 -9.88
C ARG A 532 11.46 1.74 -8.60
N THR A 533 12.60 1.33 -8.05
CA THR A 533 12.70 0.60 -6.79
C THR A 533 11.86 1.25 -5.69
N LEU A 534 12.03 2.56 -5.48
CA LEU A 534 11.29 3.37 -4.50
C LEU A 534 9.76 3.40 -4.66
N GLN A 535 9.22 3.00 -5.82
CA GLN A 535 7.76 2.93 -6.03
C GLN A 535 7.16 1.58 -5.63
N ASN A 536 8.00 0.62 -5.26
CA ASN A 536 7.55 -0.68 -4.76
C ASN A 536 7.21 -0.55 -3.26
N SER A 537 6.03 -1.04 -2.86
CA SER A 537 5.63 -1.05 -1.43
C SER A 537 6.55 -1.91 -0.57
N TRP A 538 7.18 -2.91 -1.18
CA TRP A 538 8.20 -3.77 -0.61
C TRP A 538 9.17 -4.14 -1.73
N HIS A 539 10.46 -4.15 -1.45
CA HIS A 539 11.48 -4.61 -2.38
C HIS A 539 12.68 -5.19 -1.60
N PRO A 540 13.50 -6.05 -2.23
CA PRO A 540 14.78 -6.44 -1.67
C PRO A 540 15.69 -5.24 -1.40
N ASN A 541 16.46 -5.30 -0.30
CA ASN A 541 17.36 -4.21 0.12
C ASN A 541 18.52 -3.94 -0.84
N ASP A 542 18.86 -4.90 -1.71
CA ASP A 542 19.96 -4.82 -2.67
C ASP A 542 19.56 -4.19 -4.01
N TRP A 543 18.27 -3.88 -4.21
CA TRP A 543 17.81 -3.13 -5.39
C TRP A 543 18.15 -1.65 -5.26
N VAL A 544 18.69 -1.08 -6.34
CA VAL A 544 19.15 0.32 -6.43
C VAL A 544 18.08 1.24 -7.01
#